data_AF-A0A2D5G2A6-F1
#
_entry.id   AF-A0A2D5G2A6-F1
#
_cell.length_a   1.000
_cell.length_b   1.000
_cell.length_c   1.000
_cell.angle_alpha   90.00
_cell.angle_beta   90.00
_cell.angle_gamma   90.00
#
_symmetry.space_group_name_H-M   'P 1'
#
loop_
_entity.id
_entity.type
_entity.pdbx_description
1 polymer ?
#
loop_
_entity_poly.entity_id
_entity_poly.type
_entity_poly.pdbx_seq_one_letter_code
_entity_poly.pdbx_strand_id
1 'polypeptide(L)'
;MTYLMVAPNGARKTKTDHPLLPVTSPELVQTALACWQAGAQGLHAHIRNSDQSHLLDAGRYRELLALLKEIVPALEIQVTTEAAGIYQAAEQRQLVLDLRPDWISLSVREMAREPDLTVVWDFYAELSQSQICIQHILYDVDDLRRFFGWIAQGVVPRPASLSILWVLGRYSTNGNSDSAEMNQVATALQALGTDIPEQVMVCAFGLGQISCLVEAAKCGWDCRVGFENGWWKQDGSIAKDNADLLRDLCDQLGL
;
A
#
# COMPACT_ATOMS: atom_id res chain seq x y z
N MET A 1 17.65 8.73 0.22
CA MET A 1 17.62 7.28 0.56
C MET A 1 16.20 6.84 0.31
N THR A 2 16.01 5.77 -0.48
CA THR A 2 14.67 5.23 -0.81
C THR A 2 13.99 4.71 0.44
N TYR A 3 12.73 5.07 0.66
CA TYR A 3 11.92 4.47 1.72
C TYR A 3 11.40 3.10 1.26
N LEU A 4 11.47 2.12 2.16
CA LEU A 4 11.07 0.74 1.94
C LEU A 4 9.91 0.37 2.86
N MET A 5 8.79 0.03 2.26
CA MET A 5 7.62 -0.51 2.94
C MET A 5 7.45 -2.00 2.62
N VAL A 6 7.06 -2.79 3.62
CA VAL A 6 6.66 -4.19 3.40
C VAL A 6 5.13 -4.36 3.35
N ALA A 7 4.60 -5.13 2.40
CA ALA A 7 3.19 -5.55 2.31
C ALA A 7 3.07 -7.07 2.53
N PRO A 8 2.93 -7.55 3.79
CA PRO A 8 3.27 -8.93 4.14
C PRO A 8 2.32 -10.01 3.63
N ASN A 9 1.06 -9.68 3.35
CA ASN A 9 0.03 -10.69 3.08
C ASN A 9 -1.11 -10.22 2.14
N GLY A 10 -1.53 -8.96 2.19
CA GLY A 10 -2.65 -8.42 1.42
C GLY A 10 -4.01 -8.97 1.84
N ALA A 11 -5.03 -8.84 0.99
CA ALA A 11 -6.39 -9.33 1.25
C ALA A 11 -6.71 -10.74 0.71
N ARG A 12 -5.94 -11.27 -0.26
CA ARG A 12 -6.37 -12.43 -1.07
C ARG A 12 -5.57 -13.71 -0.87
N LYS A 13 -4.24 -13.62 -0.83
CA LYS A 13 -3.37 -14.80 -0.69
C LYS A 13 -3.56 -15.47 0.66
N THR A 14 -3.29 -16.76 0.72
CA THR A 14 -3.47 -17.63 1.89
C THR A 14 -2.21 -18.47 2.14
N LYS A 15 -2.18 -19.23 3.24
CA LYS A 15 -1.11 -20.19 3.52
C LYS A 15 -1.00 -21.33 2.50
N THR A 16 -2.04 -21.56 1.70
CA THR A 16 -1.98 -22.49 0.55
C THR A 16 -1.08 -21.96 -0.56
N ASP A 17 -1.05 -20.64 -0.73
CA ASP A 17 -0.19 -19.98 -1.72
C ASP A 17 1.27 -19.93 -1.25
N HIS A 18 1.49 -19.60 0.02
CA HIS A 18 2.81 -19.61 0.64
C HIS A 18 2.74 -19.94 2.14
N PRO A 19 3.44 -20.97 2.66
CA PRO A 19 3.25 -21.45 4.04
C PRO A 19 3.62 -20.42 5.11
N LEU A 20 4.60 -19.55 4.80
CA LEU A 20 5.02 -18.44 5.68
C LEU A 20 4.26 -17.13 5.44
N LEU A 21 3.14 -17.14 4.73
CA LEU A 21 2.25 -15.98 4.69
C LEU A 21 1.69 -15.72 6.11
N PRO A 22 1.87 -14.52 6.68
CA PRO A 22 1.35 -14.19 8.00
C PRO A 22 -0.17 -13.93 7.93
N VAL A 23 -0.93 -14.58 8.80
CA VAL A 23 -2.40 -14.44 8.86
C VAL A 23 -2.84 -13.90 10.22
N THR A 24 -2.25 -14.42 11.29
CA THR A 24 -2.57 -14.04 12.66
C THR A 24 -1.77 -12.81 13.11
N SER A 25 -2.27 -12.08 14.12
CA SER A 25 -1.53 -10.93 14.66
C SER A 25 -0.13 -11.28 15.16
N PRO A 26 0.11 -12.40 15.88
CA PRO A 26 1.47 -12.81 16.25
C PRO A 26 2.39 -13.06 15.05
N GLU A 27 1.89 -13.70 13.98
CA GLU A 27 2.68 -13.91 12.76
C GLU A 27 3.01 -12.59 12.05
N LEU A 28 2.04 -11.66 11.99
CA LEU A 28 2.25 -10.32 11.43
C LEU A 28 3.31 -9.55 12.21
N VAL A 29 3.26 -9.58 13.54
CA VAL A 29 4.25 -8.91 14.40
C VAL A 29 5.65 -9.52 14.23
N GLN A 30 5.77 -10.85 14.16
CA GLN A 30 7.06 -11.49 13.89
C GLN A 30 7.60 -11.14 12.50
N THR A 31 6.71 -11.08 11.49
CA THR A 31 7.08 -10.64 10.14
C THR A 31 7.52 -9.19 10.14
N ALA A 32 6.81 -8.31 10.85
CA ALA A 32 7.15 -6.90 10.99
C ALA A 32 8.54 -6.71 11.59
N LEU A 33 8.84 -7.42 12.69
CA LEU A 33 10.15 -7.37 13.33
C LEU A 33 11.27 -7.83 12.39
N ALA A 34 11.07 -8.95 11.68
CA ALA A 34 12.06 -9.49 10.75
C ALA A 34 12.30 -8.55 9.55
N CYS A 35 11.25 -7.93 9.01
CA CYS A 35 11.36 -6.98 7.91
C CYS A 35 11.99 -5.66 8.36
N TRP A 36 11.67 -5.16 9.56
CA TRP A 36 12.33 -3.99 10.13
C TRP A 36 13.83 -4.23 10.31
N GLN A 37 14.23 -5.39 10.85
CA GLN A 37 15.64 -5.78 10.96
C GLN A 37 16.33 -5.92 9.60
N ALA A 38 15.58 -6.19 8.54
CA ALA A 38 16.07 -6.25 7.16
C ALA A 38 16.04 -4.89 6.44
N GLY A 39 15.62 -3.81 7.10
CA GLY A 39 15.70 -2.44 6.57
C GLY A 39 14.36 -1.80 6.21
N ALA A 40 13.22 -2.43 6.46
CA ALA A 40 11.92 -1.79 6.24
C ALA A 40 11.72 -0.62 7.19
N GLN A 41 11.27 0.52 6.66
CA GLN A 41 10.83 1.68 7.46
C GLN A 41 9.31 1.66 7.71
N GLY A 42 8.53 1.00 6.84
CA GLY A 42 7.08 0.91 6.99
C GLY A 42 6.51 -0.48 6.73
N LEU A 43 5.27 -0.70 7.20
CA LEU A 43 4.49 -1.91 6.95
C LEU A 43 3.04 -1.59 6.59
N HIS A 44 2.57 -2.18 5.49
CA HIS A 44 1.19 -2.15 5.05
C HIS A 44 0.39 -3.32 5.64
N ALA A 45 -0.52 -3.02 6.56
CA ALA A 45 -1.17 -4.02 7.40
C ALA A 45 -2.56 -4.44 6.89
N HIS A 46 -2.69 -5.72 6.52
CA HIS A 46 -3.98 -6.41 6.43
C HIS A 46 -4.16 -7.36 7.59
N ILE A 47 -5.32 -7.29 8.26
CA ILE A 47 -5.75 -8.31 9.21
C ILE A 47 -6.67 -9.33 8.52
N ARG A 48 -6.66 -10.56 9.02
CA ARG A 48 -7.45 -11.67 8.48
C ARG A 48 -8.30 -12.35 9.54
N ASN A 49 -9.40 -12.96 9.12
CA ASN A 49 -10.18 -13.90 9.94
C ASN A 49 -9.45 -15.24 10.11
N SER A 50 -9.97 -16.09 11.00
CA SER A 50 -9.43 -17.44 11.22
C SER A 50 -9.51 -18.35 9.99
N ASP A 51 -10.48 -18.09 9.11
CA ASP A 51 -10.61 -18.74 7.80
C ASP A 51 -9.70 -18.12 6.72
N GLN A 52 -8.82 -17.18 7.12
CA GLN A 52 -7.91 -16.40 6.29
C GLN A 52 -8.60 -15.37 5.38
N SER A 53 -9.91 -15.11 5.51
CA SER A 53 -10.58 -14.04 4.74
C SER A 53 -10.17 -12.63 5.19
N HIS A 54 -10.26 -11.65 4.28
CA HIS A 54 -9.92 -10.24 4.55
C HIS A 54 -10.87 -9.60 5.56
N LEU A 55 -10.32 -8.78 6.47
CA LEU A 55 -11.10 -8.16 7.54
C LEU A 55 -10.81 -6.66 7.70
N LEU A 56 -11.87 -5.86 7.77
CA LEU A 56 -11.84 -4.49 8.24
C LEU A 56 -12.54 -4.42 9.60
N ASP A 57 -11.77 -4.34 10.69
CA ASP A 57 -12.28 -4.30 12.07
C ASP A 57 -11.43 -3.39 12.95
N ALA A 58 -12.03 -2.30 13.44
CA ALA A 58 -11.32 -1.28 14.22
C ALA A 58 -10.79 -1.80 15.56
N GLY A 59 -11.48 -2.75 16.20
CA GLY A 59 -11.04 -3.35 17.46
C GLY A 59 -9.77 -4.18 17.28
N ARG A 60 -9.78 -5.09 16.31
CA ARG A 60 -8.65 -5.95 15.97
C ARG A 60 -7.46 -5.18 15.41
N TYR A 61 -7.71 -4.11 14.65
CA TYR A 61 -6.63 -3.20 14.25
C TYR A 61 -6.01 -2.51 15.46
N ARG A 62 -6.81 -2.02 16.42
CA ARG A 62 -6.29 -1.38 17.64
C ARG A 62 -5.39 -2.33 18.45
N GLU A 63 -5.78 -3.60 18.56
CA GLU A 63 -4.95 -4.64 19.18
C GLU A 63 -3.63 -4.86 18.43
N LEU A 64 -3.68 -5.01 17.09
CA LEU A 64 -2.48 -5.19 16.28
C LEU A 64 -1.53 -3.99 16.37
N LEU A 65 -2.07 -2.77 16.27
CA LEU A 65 -1.28 -1.53 16.34
C LEU A 65 -0.61 -1.37 17.71
N ALA A 66 -1.31 -1.72 18.80
CA ALA A 66 -0.72 -1.71 20.14
C ALA A 66 0.46 -2.68 20.25
N LEU A 67 0.32 -3.90 19.73
CA LEU A 67 1.39 -4.91 19.73
C LEU A 67 2.59 -4.47 18.88
N LEU A 68 2.35 -3.93 17.68
CA LEU A 68 3.42 -3.44 16.81
C LEU A 68 4.17 -2.26 17.43
N LYS A 69 3.44 -1.33 18.07
CA LYS A 69 4.04 -0.19 18.78
C LYS A 69 4.91 -0.64 19.97
N GLU A 70 4.53 -1.71 20.65
CA GLU A 70 5.32 -2.26 21.75
C GLU A 70 6.60 -2.95 21.25
N ILE A 71 6.50 -3.75 20.19
CA ILE A 71 7.58 -4.66 19.77
C ILE A 71 8.52 -4.02 18.74
N VAL A 72 8.00 -3.18 17.84
CA VAL A 72 8.76 -2.54 16.77
C VAL A 72 8.37 -1.05 16.63
N PRO A 73 8.54 -0.22 17.68
CA PRO A 73 8.04 1.16 17.72
C PRO A 73 8.57 2.08 16.60
N ALA A 74 9.69 1.73 15.98
CA ALA A 74 10.31 2.51 14.90
C ALA A 74 9.74 2.18 13.50
N LEU A 75 8.93 1.14 13.37
CA LEU A 75 8.31 0.74 12.10
C LEU A 75 6.96 1.46 11.94
N GLU A 76 6.82 2.27 10.90
CA GLU A 76 5.58 2.99 10.62
C GLU A 76 4.53 2.03 10.08
N ILE A 77 3.31 2.07 10.62
CA ILE A 77 2.25 1.13 10.24
C ILE A 77 1.17 1.85 9.45
N GLN A 78 0.99 1.44 8.20
CA GLN A 78 -0.10 1.88 7.34
C GLN A 78 -1.25 0.87 7.41
N VAL A 79 -2.42 1.34 7.83
CA VAL A 79 -3.65 0.53 7.82
C VAL A 79 -4.27 0.56 6.42
N THR A 80 -4.50 -0.62 5.85
CA THR A 80 -5.23 -0.72 4.58
C THR A 80 -6.70 -0.37 4.79
N THR A 81 -7.32 0.22 3.76
CA THR A 81 -8.78 0.23 3.67
C THR A 81 -9.28 -0.66 2.53
N GLU A 82 -8.47 -1.55 1.93
CA GLU A 82 -8.84 -2.31 0.71
C GLU A 82 -10.23 -2.98 0.85
N ALA A 83 -11.10 -2.76 -0.14
CA ALA A 83 -12.44 -3.36 -0.13
C ALA A 83 -12.41 -4.87 -0.37
N ALA A 84 -11.42 -5.35 -1.10
CA ALA A 84 -11.26 -6.72 -1.58
C ALA A 84 -12.47 -7.30 -2.35
N GLY A 85 -13.45 -6.46 -2.70
CA GLY A 85 -14.73 -6.87 -3.30
C GLY A 85 -15.79 -7.35 -2.31
N ILE A 86 -15.50 -7.28 -1.00
CA ILE A 86 -16.42 -7.72 0.07
C ILE A 86 -16.88 -6.58 0.97
N TYR A 87 -16.21 -5.42 0.93
CA TYR A 87 -16.62 -4.20 1.62
C TYR A 87 -17.03 -3.10 0.64
N GLN A 88 -17.99 -2.27 1.04
CA GLN A 88 -18.41 -1.07 0.34
C GLN A 88 -17.62 0.15 0.82
N ALA A 89 -17.64 1.23 0.02
CA ALA A 89 -16.96 2.48 0.37
C ALA A 89 -17.37 3.03 1.75
N ALA A 90 -18.63 2.87 2.15
CA ALA A 90 -19.11 3.27 3.47
C ALA A 90 -18.40 2.52 4.61
N GLU A 91 -18.19 1.21 4.48
CA GLU A 91 -17.52 0.38 5.49
C GLU A 91 -16.02 0.73 5.57
N GLN A 92 -15.39 0.98 4.42
CA GLN A 92 -14.01 1.45 4.34
C GLN A 92 -13.81 2.79 5.08
N ARG A 93 -14.72 3.75 4.86
CA ARG A 93 -14.69 5.05 5.56
C ARG A 93 -14.95 4.89 7.06
N GLN A 94 -15.94 4.08 7.43
CA GLN A 94 -16.30 3.85 8.84
C GLN A 94 -15.12 3.27 9.63
N LEU A 95 -14.36 2.32 9.05
CA LEU A 95 -13.14 1.80 9.67
C LEU A 95 -12.18 2.94 10.08
N VAL A 96 -11.93 3.87 9.17
CA VAL A 96 -11.00 4.99 9.41
C VAL A 96 -11.52 5.91 10.52
N LEU A 97 -12.82 6.23 10.49
CA LEU A 97 -13.45 7.11 11.48
C LEU A 97 -13.46 6.49 12.89
N ASP A 98 -13.65 5.17 12.99
CA ASP A 98 -13.67 4.43 14.26
C ASP A 98 -12.27 4.16 14.82
N LEU A 99 -11.30 3.89 13.93
CA LEU A 99 -9.94 3.52 14.31
C LEU A 99 -9.05 4.74 14.56
N ARG A 100 -9.17 5.78 13.72
CA ARG A 100 -8.30 6.97 13.67
C ARG A 100 -6.79 6.64 13.76
N PRO A 101 -6.25 5.81 12.84
CA PRO A 101 -4.83 5.42 12.86
C PRO A 101 -3.93 6.55 12.35
N ASP A 102 -2.62 6.48 12.61
CA ASP A 102 -1.67 7.51 12.17
C ASP A 102 -1.52 7.56 10.63
N TRP A 103 -1.67 6.42 9.95
CA TRP A 103 -1.50 6.32 8.49
C TRP A 103 -2.46 5.29 7.87
N ILE A 104 -3.11 5.69 6.77
CA ILE A 104 -3.96 4.82 5.96
C ILE A 104 -3.54 4.82 4.49
N SER A 105 -3.92 3.77 3.78
CA SER A 105 -4.03 3.81 2.32
C SER A 105 -5.49 3.91 1.88
N LEU A 106 -5.77 4.72 0.86
CA LEU A 106 -7.11 4.87 0.27
C LEU A 106 -7.03 4.66 -1.24
N SER A 107 -7.72 3.65 -1.78
CA SER A 107 -7.86 3.51 -3.23
C SER A 107 -8.86 4.52 -3.77
N VAL A 108 -8.39 5.36 -4.70
CA VAL A 108 -9.24 6.35 -5.40
C VAL A 108 -10.37 5.65 -6.15
N ARG A 109 -10.07 4.52 -6.79
CA ARG A 109 -11.06 3.70 -7.51
C ARG A 109 -12.15 3.15 -6.61
N GLU A 110 -11.78 2.68 -5.41
CA GLU A 110 -12.74 2.10 -4.46
C GLU A 110 -13.57 3.19 -3.80
N MET A 111 -12.94 4.31 -3.39
CA MET A 111 -13.67 5.46 -2.86
C MET A 111 -14.68 6.02 -3.87
N ALA A 112 -14.34 6.00 -5.15
CA ALA A 112 -15.23 6.46 -6.22
C ALA A 112 -16.42 5.53 -6.49
N ARG A 113 -16.56 4.40 -5.78
CA ARG A 113 -17.79 3.61 -5.79
C ARG A 113 -18.90 4.27 -4.97
N GLU A 114 -18.57 5.25 -4.14
CA GLU A 114 -19.54 6.18 -3.56
C GLU A 114 -20.03 7.16 -4.64
N PRO A 115 -21.31 7.08 -5.06
CA PRO A 115 -21.83 7.97 -6.09
C PRO A 115 -22.05 9.41 -5.61
N ASP A 116 -22.24 9.62 -4.30
CA ASP A 116 -22.47 10.96 -3.75
C ASP A 116 -21.14 11.64 -3.39
N LEU A 117 -20.72 12.60 -4.22
CA LEU A 117 -19.50 13.37 -3.99
C LEU A 117 -19.55 14.21 -2.71
N THR A 118 -20.74 14.53 -2.18
CA THR A 118 -20.88 15.21 -0.88
C THR A 118 -20.38 14.31 0.25
N VAL A 119 -20.69 13.01 0.19
CA VAL A 119 -20.23 12.03 1.18
C VAL A 119 -18.72 11.82 1.08
N VAL A 120 -18.17 11.80 -0.13
CA VAL A 120 -16.72 11.75 -0.35
C VAL A 120 -16.05 13.01 0.22
N TRP A 121 -16.62 14.18 -0.05
CA TRP A 121 -16.13 15.47 0.45
C TRP A 121 -16.16 15.53 1.99
N ASP A 122 -17.26 15.16 2.63
CA ASP A 122 -17.41 15.14 4.09
C ASP A 122 -16.31 14.28 4.73
N PHE A 123 -16.03 13.11 4.14
CA PHE A 123 -14.99 12.23 4.62
C PHE A 123 -13.60 12.85 4.52
N TYR A 124 -13.24 13.40 3.35
CA TYR A 124 -11.95 14.07 3.17
C TYR A 124 -11.82 15.34 4.04
N ALA A 125 -12.93 16.05 4.28
CA ALA A 125 -12.97 17.19 5.18
C ALA A 125 -12.67 16.77 6.62
N GLU A 126 -13.28 15.70 7.12
CA GLU A 126 -12.95 15.13 8.44
C GLU A 126 -11.47 14.72 8.52
N LEU A 127 -10.94 14.03 7.50
CA LEU A 127 -9.54 13.62 7.49
C LEU A 127 -8.59 14.83 7.46
N SER A 128 -8.92 15.90 6.75
CA SER A 128 -8.10 17.12 6.70
C SER A 128 -7.99 17.84 8.05
N GLN A 129 -8.93 17.60 8.97
CA GLN A 129 -8.91 18.13 10.33
C GLN A 129 -8.22 17.17 11.31
N SER A 130 -7.88 15.97 10.86
CA SER A 130 -7.18 14.93 11.62
C SER A 130 -5.67 14.99 11.40
N GLN A 131 -4.93 14.18 12.16
CA GLN A 131 -3.49 13.97 11.94
C GLN A 131 -3.20 12.72 11.10
N ILE A 132 -4.23 12.15 10.46
CA ILE A 132 -4.12 10.90 9.70
C ILE A 132 -3.40 11.19 8.38
N CYS A 133 -2.23 10.57 8.18
CA CYS A 133 -1.56 10.55 6.89
C CYS A 133 -2.32 9.67 5.90
N ILE A 134 -2.40 10.08 4.64
CA ILE A 134 -3.12 9.35 3.58
C ILE A 134 -2.18 9.08 2.42
N GLN A 135 -2.02 7.80 2.06
CA GLN A 135 -1.43 7.41 0.78
C GLN A 135 -2.54 6.99 -0.20
N HIS A 136 -2.66 7.68 -1.32
CA HIS A 136 -3.70 7.40 -2.32
C HIS A 136 -3.22 6.32 -3.29
N ILE A 137 -3.97 5.22 -3.39
CA ILE A 137 -3.63 4.10 -4.29
C ILE A 137 -4.23 4.37 -5.67
N LEU A 138 -3.35 4.34 -6.68
CA LEU A 138 -3.66 4.49 -8.09
C LEU A 138 -3.22 3.23 -8.84
N TYR A 139 -4.10 2.65 -9.65
CA TYR A 139 -3.78 1.49 -10.47
C TYR A 139 -3.46 1.85 -11.92
N ASP A 140 -3.91 3.02 -12.38
CA ASP A 140 -3.67 3.52 -13.73
C ASP A 140 -3.85 5.04 -13.82
N VAL A 141 -3.70 5.56 -15.03
CA VAL A 141 -3.84 6.99 -15.35
C VAL A 141 -5.27 7.50 -15.16
N ASP A 142 -6.29 6.64 -15.22
CA ASP A 142 -7.67 7.08 -15.00
C ASP A 142 -7.94 7.33 -13.51
N ASP A 143 -7.34 6.52 -12.63
CA ASP A 143 -7.33 6.80 -11.19
C ASP A 143 -6.60 8.13 -10.90
N LEU A 144 -5.46 8.38 -11.55
CA LEU A 144 -4.72 9.64 -11.44
C LEU A 144 -5.59 10.84 -11.87
N ARG A 145 -6.18 10.78 -13.07
CA ARG A 145 -7.06 11.84 -13.60
C ARG A 145 -8.25 12.09 -12.69
N ARG A 146 -8.86 11.03 -12.15
CA ARG A 146 -9.97 11.13 -11.22
C ARG A 146 -9.56 11.84 -9.94
N PHE A 147 -8.43 11.44 -9.35
CA PHE A 147 -7.93 12.00 -8.12
C PHE A 147 -7.63 13.50 -8.25
N PHE A 148 -6.88 13.89 -9.28
CA PHE A 148 -6.60 15.30 -9.54
C PHE A 148 -7.84 16.09 -9.96
N GLY A 149 -8.81 15.44 -10.60
CA GLY A 149 -10.14 16.01 -10.85
C GLY A 149 -10.89 16.34 -9.55
N TRP A 150 -10.85 15.45 -8.54
CA TRP A 150 -11.42 15.72 -7.23
C TRP A 150 -10.73 16.86 -6.49
N ILE A 151 -9.40 16.95 -6.59
CA ILE A 151 -8.64 18.08 -6.03
C ILE A 151 -9.06 19.39 -6.71
N ALA A 152 -9.12 19.41 -8.05
CA ALA A 152 -9.53 20.59 -8.81
C ALA A 152 -10.97 21.03 -8.53
N GLN A 153 -11.86 20.09 -8.20
CA GLN A 153 -13.26 20.35 -7.83
C GLN A 153 -13.43 20.70 -6.34
N GLY A 154 -12.37 20.59 -5.52
CA GLY A 154 -12.42 20.82 -4.08
C GLY A 154 -13.08 19.68 -3.28
N VAL A 155 -13.37 18.53 -3.90
CA VAL A 155 -13.87 17.32 -3.22
C VAL A 155 -12.81 16.77 -2.27
N VAL A 156 -11.55 16.75 -2.73
CA VAL A 156 -10.39 16.45 -1.88
C VAL A 156 -9.72 17.78 -1.55
N PRO A 157 -9.72 18.25 -0.30
CA PRO A 157 -8.92 19.38 0.12
C PRO A 157 -7.46 19.05 -0.19
N ARG A 158 -6.75 19.97 -0.87
CA ARG A 158 -5.34 19.72 -1.20
C ARG A 158 -4.56 19.57 0.12
N PRO A 159 -3.99 18.39 0.40
CA PRO A 159 -3.24 18.19 1.64
C PRO A 159 -1.92 18.96 1.59
N ALA A 160 -1.34 19.21 2.77
CA ALA A 160 -0.02 19.83 2.88
C ALA A 160 1.10 18.96 2.28
N SER A 161 0.88 17.64 2.21
CA SER A 161 1.71 16.70 1.47
C SER A 161 0.81 15.67 0.79
N LEU A 162 0.96 15.54 -0.52
CA LEU A 162 0.28 14.59 -1.37
C LEU A 162 1.14 13.33 -1.51
N SER A 163 0.63 12.21 -0.98
CA SER A 163 1.28 10.91 -1.08
C SER A 163 0.45 9.97 -1.94
N ILE A 164 1.11 9.33 -2.91
CA ILE A 164 0.50 8.32 -3.78
C ILE A 164 1.26 6.99 -3.72
N LEU A 165 0.54 5.91 -3.95
CA LEU A 165 1.08 4.60 -4.29
C LEU A 165 0.62 4.25 -5.71
N TRP A 166 1.56 4.08 -6.62
CA TRP A 166 1.29 3.53 -7.95
C TRP A 166 1.42 2.01 -7.95
N VAL A 167 0.42 1.30 -8.46
CA VAL A 167 0.37 -0.16 -8.46
C VAL A 167 0.52 -0.72 -9.87
N LEU A 168 1.58 -1.48 -10.12
CA LEU A 168 1.87 -2.11 -11.42
C LEU A 168 1.46 -3.58 -11.45
N GLY A 169 1.01 -4.07 -12.60
CA GLY A 169 0.75 -5.50 -12.85
C GLY A 169 -0.48 -6.12 -12.18
N ARG A 170 -1.17 -5.44 -11.25
CA ARG A 170 -2.32 -6.03 -10.53
C ARG A 170 -3.48 -6.44 -11.46
N TYR A 171 -3.76 -5.61 -12.47
CA TYR A 171 -4.84 -5.84 -13.44
C TYR A 171 -4.30 -6.15 -14.84
N SER A 172 -3.01 -6.49 -14.96
CA SER A 172 -2.47 -6.96 -16.23
C SER A 172 -3.04 -8.35 -16.58
N THR A 173 -3.04 -8.70 -17.86
CA THR A 173 -3.64 -9.95 -18.36
C THR A 173 -3.02 -11.21 -17.77
N ASN A 174 -1.77 -11.15 -17.32
CA ASN A 174 -1.03 -12.25 -16.73
C ASN A 174 -0.73 -12.06 -15.23
N GLY A 175 -1.21 -10.97 -14.61
CA GLY A 175 -0.94 -10.63 -13.21
C GLY A 175 0.54 -10.34 -12.90
N ASN A 176 1.36 -10.07 -13.93
CA ASN A 176 2.74 -9.68 -13.79
C ASN A 176 2.92 -8.23 -14.25
N SER A 177 3.76 -7.50 -13.53
CA SER A 177 4.27 -6.21 -13.95
C SER A 177 5.44 -6.37 -14.92
N ASP A 178 5.70 -5.32 -15.70
CA ASP A 178 6.86 -5.13 -16.55
C ASP A 178 7.53 -3.80 -16.18
N SER A 179 8.85 -3.78 -16.04
CA SER A 179 9.56 -2.53 -15.71
C SER A 179 9.42 -1.48 -16.80
N ALA A 180 9.07 -1.86 -18.05
CA ALA A 180 8.72 -0.91 -19.11
C ALA A 180 7.50 -0.04 -18.75
N GLU A 181 6.61 -0.50 -17.87
CA GLU A 181 5.45 0.28 -17.39
C GLU A 181 5.88 1.54 -16.61
N MET A 182 7.08 1.55 -16.02
CA MET A 182 7.62 2.70 -15.27
C MET A 182 7.73 3.97 -16.13
N ASN A 183 7.99 3.83 -17.43
CA ASN A 183 8.00 4.97 -18.35
C ASN A 183 6.63 5.66 -18.43
N GLN A 184 5.54 4.88 -18.34
CA GLN A 184 4.18 5.41 -18.37
C GLN A 184 3.87 6.14 -17.06
N VAL A 185 4.32 5.62 -15.92
CA VAL A 185 4.20 6.28 -14.61
C VAL A 185 4.92 7.63 -14.62
N ALA A 186 6.19 7.64 -15.04
CA ALA A 186 6.99 8.87 -15.11
C ALA A 186 6.35 9.91 -16.04
N THR A 187 5.88 9.48 -17.21
CA THR A 187 5.18 10.36 -18.17
C THR A 187 3.90 10.94 -17.57
N ALA A 188 3.09 10.11 -16.90
CA ALA A 188 1.82 10.53 -16.32
C ALA A 188 2.04 11.55 -15.18
N LEU A 189 3.03 11.33 -14.32
CA LEU A 189 3.36 12.25 -13.24
C LEU A 189 4.00 13.54 -13.75
N GLN A 190 4.87 13.48 -14.76
CA GLN A 190 5.46 14.66 -15.38
C GLN A 190 4.38 15.58 -16.01
N ALA A 191 3.31 14.99 -16.56
CA ALA A 191 2.20 15.74 -17.14
C ALA A 191 1.42 16.58 -16.10
N LEU A 192 1.58 16.33 -14.81
CA LEU A 192 1.00 17.15 -13.73
C LEU A 192 1.74 18.48 -13.52
N GLY A 193 2.94 18.65 -14.08
CA GLY A 193 3.73 19.86 -13.93
C GLY A 193 4.07 20.16 -12.47
N THR A 194 3.60 21.30 -11.96
CA THR A 194 3.83 21.72 -10.56
C THR A 194 2.95 21.00 -9.54
N ASP A 195 1.99 20.20 -9.99
CA ASP A 195 1.08 19.44 -9.13
C ASP A 195 1.57 18.03 -8.81
N ILE A 196 2.85 17.73 -9.10
CA ILE A 196 3.42 16.41 -8.80
C ILE A 196 3.32 16.10 -7.30
N PRO A 197 2.92 14.88 -6.91
CA PRO A 197 2.90 14.48 -5.50
C PRO A 197 4.30 14.56 -4.87
N GLU A 198 4.37 15.04 -3.62
CA GLU A 198 5.63 15.15 -2.87
C GLU A 198 6.18 13.76 -2.49
N GLN A 199 5.30 12.77 -2.35
CA GLN A 199 5.69 11.39 -2.08
C GLN A 199 5.08 10.46 -3.12
N VAL A 200 5.96 9.76 -3.83
CA VAL A 200 5.59 8.74 -4.81
C VAL A 200 6.20 7.43 -4.35
N MET A 201 5.35 6.45 -4.10
CA MET A 201 5.74 5.07 -3.83
C MET A 201 5.24 4.17 -4.95
N VAL A 202 5.98 3.12 -5.27
CA VAL A 202 5.58 2.11 -6.25
C VAL A 202 5.48 0.74 -5.59
N CYS A 203 4.48 -0.04 -5.97
CA CYS A 203 4.48 -1.50 -5.80
C CYS A 203 4.14 -2.18 -7.12
N ALA A 204 4.58 -3.43 -7.26
CA ALA A 204 4.49 -4.15 -8.51
C ALA A 204 4.20 -5.63 -8.26
N PHE A 205 3.31 -6.23 -9.05
CA PHE A 205 2.86 -7.61 -8.85
C PHE A 205 3.63 -8.62 -9.70
N GLY A 206 3.77 -9.84 -9.18
CA GLY A 206 4.29 -10.98 -9.94
C GLY A 206 5.81 -10.96 -10.15
N LEU A 207 6.28 -11.63 -11.21
CA LEU A 207 7.70 -11.87 -11.50
C LEU A 207 8.49 -10.58 -11.76
N GLY A 208 7.85 -9.56 -12.34
CA GLY A 208 8.51 -8.29 -12.64
C GLY A 208 8.65 -7.35 -11.44
N GLN A 209 8.21 -7.76 -10.23
CA GLN A 209 8.09 -6.85 -9.10
C GLN A 209 9.42 -6.18 -8.73
N ILE A 210 10.51 -6.94 -8.58
CA ILE A 210 11.79 -6.41 -8.12
C ILE A 210 12.39 -5.48 -9.17
N SER A 211 12.37 -5.87 -10.45
CA SER A 211 12.79 -5.01 -11.56
C SER A 211 12.05 -3.67 -11.60
N CYS A 212 10.73 -3.65 -11.35
CA CYS A 212 9.95 -2.41 -11.31
C CYS A 212 10.36 -1.51 -10.12
N LEU A 213 10.59 -2.12 -8.95
CA LEU A 213 11.00 -1.38 -7.75
C LEU A 213 12.42 -0.81 -7.87
N VAL A 214 13.33 -1.51 -8.54
CA VAL A 214 14.66 -1.00 -8.86
C VAL A 214 14.57 0.23 -9.76
N GLU A 215 13.73 0.21 -10.79
CA GLU A 215 13.50 1.39 -11.64
C GLU A 215 12.82 2.54 -10.87
N ALA A 216 11.87 2.25 -9.97
CA ALA A 216 11.25 3.26 -9.12
C ALA A 216 12.29 3.95 -8.22
N ALA A 217 13.17 3.20 -7.57
CA ALA A 217 14.24 3.75 -6.75
C ALA A 217 15.22 4.62 -7.57
N LYS A 218 15.53 4.25 -8.82
CA LYS A 218 16.34 5.10 -9.74
C LYS A 218 15.66 6.44 -10.06
N CYS A 219 14.34 6.47 -10.09
CA CYS A 219 13.56 7.70 -10.22
C CYS A 219 13.47 8.52 -8.92
N GLY A 220 14.09 8.05 -7.82
CA GLY A 220 14.01 8.68 -6.51
C GLY A 220 12.67 8.43 -5.78
N TRP A 221 11.92 7.42 -6.21
CA TRP A 221 10.65 7.04 -5.59
C TRP A 221 10.82 5.92 -4.58
N ASP A 222 9.86 5.84 -3.67
CA ASP A 222 9.83 4.86 -2.60
C ASP A 222 9.30 3.51 -3.10
N CYS A 223 9.64 2.44 -2.39
CA CYS A 223 9.33 1.08 -2.82
C CYS A 223 8.48 0.36 -1.78
N ARG A 224 7.43 -0.33 -2.24
CA ARG A 224 6.67 -1.28 -1.43
C ARG A 224 6.75 -2.68 -2.02
N VAL A 225 7.24 -3.62 -1.22
CA VAL A 225 7.49 -5.02 -1.61
C VAL A 225 6.85 -5.98 -0.60
N GLY A 226 6.48 -7.18 -1.00
CA GLY A 226 5.99 -8.18 -0.05
C GLY A 226 5.07 -9.19 -0.69
N PHE A 227 4.72 -10.22 0.06
CA PHE A 227 3.93 -11.35 -0.43
C PHE A 227 2.52 -10.94 -0.88
N GLU A 228 1.99 -9.79 -0.47
CA GLU A 228 0.81 -9.20 -1.11
C GLU A 228 0.97 -9.10 -2.63
N ASN A 229 2.12 -8.59 -3.08
CA ASN A 229 2.39 -8.28 -4.48
C ASN A 229 3.01 -9.48 -5.21
N GLY A 230 3.96 -10.17 -4.57
CA GLY A 230 4.60 -11.36 -5.13
C GLY A 230 5.60 -11.98 -4.15
N TRP A 231 6.00 -13.21 -4.40
CA TRP A 231 7.03 -13.94 -3.64
C TRP A 231 8.28 -14.21 -4.48
N TRP A 232 8.36 -13.65 -5.68
CA TRP A 232 9.46 -13.88 -6.61
C TRP A 232 10.60 -12.91 -6.34
N LYS A 233 11.80 -13.45 -6.18
CA LYS A 233 13.06 -12.70 -6.15
C LYS A 233 13.47 -12.27 -7.56
N GLN A 234 14.46 -11.40 -7.67
CA GLN A 234 14.98 -10.89 -8.95
C GLN A 234 15.43 -12.01 -9.89
N ASP A 235 15.98 -13.10 -9.34
CA ASP A 235 16.44 -14.27 -10.11
C ASP A 235 15.31 -15.23 -10.53
N GLY A 236 14.06 -14.93 -10.14
CA GLY A 236 12.89 -15.76 -10.40
C GLY A 236 12.68 -16.91 -9.41
N SER A 237 13.52 -17.05 -8.37
CA SER A 237 13.29 -17.98 -7.27
C SER A 237 12.20 -17.47 -6.32
N ILE A 238 11.61 -18.37 -5.52
CA ILE A 238 10.63 -18.01 -4.50
C ILE A 238 11.35 -17.65 -3.20
N ALA A 239 11.09 -16.45 -2.69
CA ALA A 239 11.60 -15.98 -1.41
C ALA A 239 11.05 -16.84 -0.26
N LYS A 240 11.90 -17.13 0.71
CA LYS A 240 11.52 -17.94 1.88
C LYS A 240 10.45 -17.26 2.73
N ASP A 241 10.58 -15.97 2.98
CA ASP A 241 9.67 -15.15 3.77
C ASP A 241 9.73 -13.69 3.28
N ASN A 242 8.90 -12.80 3.85
CA ASN A 242 8.90 -11.39 3.47
C ASN A 242 10.23 -10.68 3.74
N ALA A 243 11.00 -11.11 4.75
CA ALA A 243 12.29 -10.50 5.05
C ALA A 243 13.37 -10.92 4.03
N ASP A 244 13.35 -12.18 3.57
CA ASP A 244 14.19 -12.65 2.47
C ASP A 244 13.88 -11.90 1.16
N LEU A 245 12.60 -11.69 0.85
CA LEU A 245 12.21 -10.89 -0.32
C LEU A 245 12.66 -9.44 -0.21
N LEU A 246 12.56 -8.84 0.97
CA LEU A 246 13.03 -7.48 1.20
C LEU A 246 14.56 -7.38 1.07
N ARG A 247 15.32 -8.35 1.57
CA ARG A 247 16.78 -8.38 1.41
C ARG A 247 17.18 -8.49 -0.06
N ASP A 248 16.46 -9.28 -0.84
CA ASP A 248 16.67 -9.36 -2.29
C ASP A 248 16.54 -7.97 -2.94
N LEU A 249 15.50 -7.21 -2.60
CA LEU A 249 15.36 -5.84 -3.06
C LEU A 249 16.51 -4.94 -2.58
N CYS A 250 16.88 -5.02 -1.29
CA CYS A 250 17.99 -4.22 -0.74
C CYS A 250 19.31 -4.49 -1.48
N ASP A 251 19.61 -5.76 -1.77
CA ASP A 251 20.78 -6.17 -2.54
C ASP A 251 20.76 -5.57 -3.96
N GLN A 252 19.60 -5.56 -4.64
CA GLN A 252 19.46 -4.91 -5.95
C GLN A 252 19.63 -3.38 -5.91
N LEU A 253 19.30 -2.76 -4.77
CA LEU A 253 19.44 -1.32 -4.55
C LEU A 253 20.81 -0.91 -4.01
N GLY A 254 21.65 -1.87 -3.57
CA GLY A 254 22.95 -1.61 -2.96
C GLY A 254 22.85 -0.96 -1.58
N LEU A 255 21.84 -1.32 -0.78
CA LEU A 255 21.57 -0.82 0.57
C LEU A 255 22.17 -1.70 1.68
#